data_AF-A0A3P7EUK6-F1
#
_entry.id   AF-A0A3P7EUK6-F1
#
_cell.length_a   1.000
_cell.length_b   1.000
_cell.length_c   1.000
_cell.angle_alpha   90.00
_cell.angle_beta   90.00
_cell.angle_gamma   90.00
#
_symmetry.space_group_name_H-M   'P 1'
#
loop_
_entity.id
_entity.type
_entity.pdbx_description
1 polymer ?
#
loop_
_entity_poly.entity_id
_entity_poly.type
_entity_poly.pdbx_seq_one_letter_code
_entity_poly.pdbx_strand_id
1 'polypeptide(L)'
;MAIELQTIVDGLNDEPFKMNLNLINFDTISNEQLLQILSDVLLWIEELDPIDIREEGADVTALRLFNSLRVLKYRPPADIEKLQQWRRSIVEGEKMVIYPILEWIFKNVDALKERAYLAKYLTKIDVPGAFQDPELIELSNQISILMEEFKDVHSQVVEARKDSLIMENIRTDLNSMKIEKEQLRNRIDKIERKLRNVANIERLLRLAEKCRVENEQLEKIERLKLEQKNLV
;
A
#
# COMPACT_ATOMS: atom_id res chain seq x y z
N MET A 1 -7.82 -19.01 6.45
CA MET A 1 -9.25 -18.63 6.45
C MET A 1 -9.59 -17.41 7.30
N ALA A 2 -9.51 -17.42 8.64
CA ALA A 2 -9.95 -16.24 9.43
C ALA A 2 -9.18 -14.94 9.10
N ILE A 3 -7.85 -15.02 8.95
CA ILE A 3 -7.01 -13.87 8.57
C ILE A 3 -7.28 -13.42 7.12
N GLU A 4 -7.51 -14.38 6.22
CA GLU A 4 -7.88 -14.09 4.82
C GLU A 4 -9.19 -13.29 4.76
N LEU A 5 -10.21 -13.73 5.51
CA LEU A 5 -11.50 -13.04 5.57
C LEU A 5 -11.41 -11.66 6.21
N GLN A 6 -10.60 -11.50 7.26
CA GLN A 6 -10.40 -10.21 7.89
C GLN A 6 -9.82 -9.18 6.91
N THR A 7 -8.80 -9.59 6.14
CA THR A 7 -8.18 -8.72 5.12
C THR A 7 -9.20 -8.26 4.07
N ILE A 8 -10.10 -9.14 3.65
CA ILE A 8 -11.16 -8.81 2.68
C ILE A 8 -12.18 -7.84 3.29
N VAL A 9 -12.64 -8.12 4.52
CA VAL A 9 -13.62 -7.28 5.22
C VAL A 9 -13.08 -5.88 5.48
N ASP A 10 -11.82 -5.76 5.91
CA ASP A 10 -11.16 -4.47 6.12
C ASP A 10 -11.11 -3.67 4.79
N GLY A 11 -10.69 -4.32 3.70
CA GLY A 11 -10.63 -3.69 2.38
C GLY A 11 -11.99 -3.26 1.80
N LEU A 12 -13.07 -4.02 2.07
CA LEU A 12 -14.44 -3.66 1.67
C LEU A 12 -15.09 -2.61 2.58
N ASN A 13 -14.56 -2.41 3.79
CA ASN A 13 -15.02 -1.37 4.71
C ASN A 13 -14.35 -0.03 4.47
N ASP A 14 -13.14 -0.05 3.91
CA ASP A 14 -12.42 1.15 3.49
C ASP A 14 -13.03 1.80 2.24
N GLU A 15 -12.51 2.99 1.88
CA GLU A 15 -12.89 3.65 0.63
C GLU A 15 -12.43 2.85 -0.60
N PRO A 16 -13.28 2.69 -1.63
CA PRO A 16 -14.55 3.40 -1.86
C PRO A 16 -15.82 2.64 -1.42
N PHE A 17 -15.71 1.38 -0.98
CA PHE A 17 -16.85 0.47 -0.86
C PHE A 17 -17.73 0.73 0.37
N LYS A 18 -17.12 1.07 1.53
CA LYS A 18 -17.85 1.43 2.76
C LYS A 18 -18.98 0.47 3.14
N MET A 19 -18.77 -0.84 2.98
CA MET A 19 -19.84 -1.84 3.14
C MET A 19 -20.23 -2.12 4.60
N ASN A 20 -19.44 -1.68 5.58
CA ASN A 20 -19.67 -1.88 7.03
C ASN A 20 -19.94 -3.35 7.42
N LEU A 21 -19.15 -4.24 6.85
CA LEU A 21 -19.23 -5.69 7.02
C LEU A 21 -18.46 -6.15 8.26
N ASN A 22 -18.89 -7.28 8.81
CA ASN A 22 -18.19 -8.07 9.82
C ASN A 22 -18.02 -9.50 9.28
N LEU A 23 -17.19 -10.33 9.92
CA LEU A 23 -16.91 -11.68 9.40
C LEU A 23 -18.16 -12.56 9.24
N ILE A 24 -19.16 -12.37 10.09
CA ILE A 24 -20.41 -13.16 10.05
C ILE A 24 -21.26 -12.74 8.86
N ASN A 25 -21.50 -11.44 8.69
CA ASN A 25 -22.35 -10.96 7.60
C ASN A 25 -21.69 -11.17 6.24
N PHE A 26 -20.35 -11.07 6.15
CA PHE A 26 -19.61 -11.36 4.92
C PHE A 26 -19.72 -12.83 4.51
N ASP A 27 -19.67 -13.76 5.47
CA ASP A 27 -19.88 -15.18 5.17
C ASP A 27 -21.35 -15.50 4.82
N THR A 28 -22.32 -14.64 5.15
CA THR A 28 -23.72 -14.85 4.70
C THR A 28 -24.03 -14.32 3.30
N ILE A 29 -23.09 -13.63 2.65
CA ILE A 29 -23.29 -13.08 1.30
C ILE A 29 -23.52 -14.20 0.29
N SER A 30 -24.52 -14.02 -0.58
CA SER A 30 -24.83 -15.01 -1.63
C SER A 30 -23.73 -15.05 -2.68
N ASN A 31 -23.58 -16.18 -3.38
CA ASN A 31 -22.58 -16.31 -4.43
C ASN A 31 -22.72 -15.25 -5.53
N GLU A 32 -23.96 -14.90 -5.91
CA GLU A 32 -24.24 -13.85 -6.90
C GLU A 32 -23.75 -12.46 -6.41
N GLN A 33 -24.04 -12.10 -5.17
CA GLN A 33 -23.56 -10.85 -4.59
C GLN A 33 -22.03 -10.85 -4.43
N LEU A 34 -21.44 -11.99 -4.09
CA LEU A 34 -20.00 -12.14 -3.97
C LEU A 34 -19.31 -11.98 -5.34
N LEU A 35 -19.94 -12.47 -6.41
CA LEU A 35 -19.49 -12.25 -7.78
C LEU A 35 -19.58 -10.77 -8.18
N GLN A 36 -20.67 -10.08 -7.81
CA GLN A 36 -20.80 -8.63 -8.01
C GLN A 36 -19.68 -7.87 -7.28
N ILE A 37 -19.40 -8.23 -6.01
CA ILE A 37 -18.31 -7.62 -5.25
C ILE A 37 -16.97 -7.82 -5.96
N LEU A 38 -16.67 -9.03 -6.46
CA LEU A 38 -15.44 -9.26 -7.22
C LEU A 38 -15.40 -8.39 -8.49
N SER A 39 -16.52 -8.31 -9.22
CA SER A 39 -16.64 -7.46 -10.40
C SER A 39 -16.34 -6.00 -10.07
N ASP A 40 -16.99 -5.45 -9.04
CA ASP A 40 -16.82 -4.06 -8.60
C ASP A 40 -15.39 -3.78 -8.14
N VAL A 41 -14.78 -4.72 -7.41
CA VAL A 41 -13.39 -4.60 -6.97
C VAL A 41 -12.43 -4.58 -8.15
N LEU A 42 -12.63 -5.45 -9.15
CA LEU A 42 -11.77 -5.46 -10.35
C LEU A 42 -11.94 -4.18 -11.18
N LEU A 43 -13.18 -3.72 -11.38
CA LEU A 43 -13.46 -2.46 -12.09
C LEU A 43 -12.87 -1.25 -11.35
N TRP A 44 -12.96 -1.25 -10.02
CA TRP A 44 -12.33 -0.22 -9.20
C TRP A 44 -10.80 -0.20 -9.32
N ILE A 45 -10.15 -1.36 -9.32
CA ILE A 45 -8.70 -1.46 -9.56
C ILE A 45 -8.34 -0.93 -10.96
N GLU A 46 -9.22 -1.14 -11.94
CA GLU A 46 -9.05 -0.66 -13.32
C GLU A 46 -9.47 0.81 -13.53
N GLU A 47 -9.97 1.49 -12.49
CA GLU A 47 -10.55 2.84 -12.57
C GLU A 47 -11.67 2.95 -13.62
N LEU A 48 -12.54 1.96 -13.64
CA LEU A 48 -13.74 1.91 -14.48
C LEU A 48 -14.99 2.03 -13.62
N ASP A 49 -16.09 2.47 -14.24
CA ASP A 49 -17.38 2.54 -13.58
C ASP A 49 -17.89 1.12 -13.23
N PRO A 50 -18.60 0.96 -12.10
CA PRO A 50 -19.17 -0.32 -11.72
C PRO A 50 -20.23 -0.77 -12.72
N ILE A 51 -20.25 -2.07 -13.01
CA ILE A 51 -21.20 -2.69 -13.94
C ILE A 51 -21.99 -3.74 -13.16
N ASP A 52 -23.32 -3.65 -13.20
CA ASP A 52 -24.19 -4.68 -12.65
C ASP A 52 -24.12 -5.93 -13.51
N ILE A 53 -23.67 -7.05 -12.94
CA ILE A 53 -23.53 -8.33 -13.64
C ILE A 53 -24.86 -8.86 -14.18
N ARG A 54 -26.01 -8.34 -13.71
CA ARG A 54 -27.35 -8.70 -14.17
C ARG A 54 -27.74 -8.01 -15.47
N GLU A 55 -27.07 -6.90 -15.80
CA GLU A 55 -27.27 -6.18 -17.06
C GLU A 55 -26.43 -6.78 -18.20
N GLU A 56 -25.41 -7.59 -17.87
CA GLU A 56 -24.54 -8.28 -18.81
C GLU A 56 -24.92 -9.77 -18.99
N GLY A 57 -24.58 -10.34 -20.15
CA GLY A 57 -24.59 -11.79 -20.32
C GLY A 57 -23.54 -12.45 -19.42
N ALA A 58 -23.84 -13.62 -18.85
CA ALA A 58 -22.91 -14.33 -17.97
C ALA A 58 -21.55 -14.63 -18.64
N ASP A 59 -21.55 -14.85 -19.95
CA ASP A 59 -20.36 -15.02 -20.79
C ASP A 59 -19.54 -13.72 -20.92
N VAL A 60 -20.21 -12.57 -21.09
CA VAL A 60 -19.58 -11.24 -21.15
C VAL A 60 -18.91 -10.91 -19.81
N THR A 61 -19.63 -11.09 -18.70
CA THR A 61 -19.11 -10.93 -17.34
C THR A 61 -17.90 -11.83 -17.12
N ALA A 62 -18.00 -13.11 -17.47
CA ALA A 62 -16.89 -14.06 -17.31
C ALA A 62 -15.64 -13.63 -18.10
N LEU A 63 -15.80 -13.23 -19.36
CA LEU A 63 -14.70 -12.76 -20.20
C LEU A 63 -14.04 -11.51 -19.61
N ARG A 64 -14.83 -10.55 -19.11
CA ARG A 64 -14.35 -9.35 -18.44
C ARG A 64 -13.51 -9.70 -17.22
N LEU A 65 -14.06 -10.50 -16.29
CA LEU A 65 -13.35 -10.92 -15.08
C LEU A 65 -12.03 -11.66 -15.40
N PHE A 66 -12.05 -12.60 -16.36
CA PHE A 66 -10.85 -13.32 -16.75
C PHE A 66 -9.81 -12.43 -17.43
N ASN A 67 -10.25 -11.45 -18.23
CA ASN A 67 -9.34 -10.48 -18.82
C ASN A 67 -8.69 -9.60 -17.75
N SER A 68 -9.47 -9.09 -16.80
CA SER A 68 -8.96 -8.30 -15.66
C SER A 68 -7.94 -9.10 -14.85
N LEU A 69 -8.27 -10.33 -14.45
CA LEU A 69 -7.35 -11.21 -13.71
C LEU A 69 -6.06 -11.51 -14.50
N ARG A 70 -6.17 -11.67 -15.84
CA ARG A 70 -5.00 -11.85 -16.72
C ARG A 70 -4.12 -10.61 -16.76
N VAL A 71 -4.71 -9.43 -16.91
CA VAL A 71 -4.00 -8.14 -16.90
C VAL A 71 -3.26 -7.93 -15.58
N LEU A 72 -3.93 -8.22 -14.46
CA LEU A 72 -3.35 -8.16 -13.12
C LEU A 72 -2.30 -9.27 -12.87
N LYS A 73 -2.21 -10.26 -13.77
CA LYS A 73 -1.37 -11.47 -13.69
C LYS A 73 -1.65 -12.32 -12.46
N TYR A 74 -2.93 -12.42 -12.08
CA TYR A 74 -3.36 -13.45 -11.15
C TYR A 74 -3.02 -14.83 -11.72
N ARG A 75 -2.48 -15.73 -10.91
CA ARG A 75 -2.05 -17.06 -11.37
C ARG A 75 -3.21 -18.03 -11.30
N PRO A 76 -3.79 -18.48 -12.43
CA PRO A 76 -4.79 -19.52 -12.40
C PRO A 76 -4.16 -20.90 -12.13
N PRO A 77 -4.96 -21.93 -11.82
CA PRO A 77 -4.47 -23.31 -11.72
C PRO A 77 -3.77 -23.76 -13.01
N ALA A 78 -2.64 -24.47 -12.86
CA ALA A 78 -1.82 -24.90 -14.01
C ALA A 78 -2.42 -26.09 -14.78
N ASP A 79 -3.19 -26.93 -14.09
CA ASP A 79 -3.83 -28.11 -14.65
C ASP A 79 -5.10 -27.74 -15.42
N ILE A 80 -5.32 -28.33 -16.59
CA ILE A 80 -6.41 -27.98 -17.50
C ILE A 80 -7.78 -28.29 -16.88
N GLU A 81 -7.94 -29.43 -16.21
CA GLU A 81 -9.21 -29.82 -15.60
C GLU A 81 -9.52 -28.89 -14.42
N LYS A 82 -8.53 -28.62 -13.57
CA LYS A 82 -8.65 -27.65 -12.47
C LYS A 82 -8.92 -26.24 -12.98
N LEU A 83 -8.35 -25.84 -14.11
CA LEU A 83 -8.58 -24.54 -14.73
C LEU A 83 -10.04 -24.40 -15.19
N GLN A 84 -10.61 -25.44 -15.84
CA GLN A 84 -12.01 -25.42 -16.25
C GLN A 84 -12.95 -25.37 -15.05
N GLN A 85 -12.66 -26.15 -14.00
CA GLN A 85 -13.41 -26.10 -12.77
C GLN A 85 -13.31 -24.72 -12.09
N TRP A 86 -12.11 -24.13 -12.03
CA TRP A 86 -11.90 -22.81 -11.45
C TRP A 86 -12.65 -21.71 -12.20
N ARG A 87 -12.66 -21.76 -13.55
CA ARG A 87 -13.46 -20.84 -14.37
C ARG A 87 -14.95 -20.95 -14.09
N ARG A 88 -15.49 -22.18 -14.00
CA ARG A 88 -16.91 -22.42 -13.65
C ARG A 88 -17.23 -21.87 -12.27
N SER A 89 -16.41 -22.20 -11.27
CA SER A 89 -16.58 -21.73 -9.90
C SER A 89 -16.53 -20.20 -9.77
N ILE A 90 -15.74 -19.50 -10.60
CA ILE A 90 -15.77 -18.02 -10.62
C ILE A 90 -17.10 -17.52 -11.14
N VAL A 91 -17.59 -18.05 -12.26
CA VAL A 91 -18.87 -17.63 -12.86
C VAL A 91 -20.05 -17.96 -11.94
N GLU A 92 -19.96 -19.03 -11.16
CA GLU A 92 -20.95 -19.41 -10.14
C GLU A 92 -20.82 -18.63 -8.84
N GLY A 93 -19.80 -17.76 -8.69
CA GLY A 93 -19.57 -16.94 -7.49
C GLY A 93 -19.15 -17.74 -6.26
N GLU A 94 -18.49 -18.88 -6.46
CA GLU A 94 -18.13 -19.79 -5.37
C GLU A 94 -17.09 -19.20 -4.41
N LYS A 95 -17.43 -19.15 -3.11
CA LYS A 95 -16.58 -18.57 -2.06
C LYS A 95 -15.14 -19.09 -2.08
N MET A 96 -14.97 -20.39 -2.35
CA MET A 96 -13.67 -21.06 -2.34
C MET A 96 -12.68 -20.52 -3.39
N VAL A 97 -13.17 -19.88 -4.46
CA VAL A 97 -12.33 -19.24 -5.48
C VAL A 97 -12.34 -17.72 -5.39
N ILE A 98 -13.45 -17.11 -4.96
CA ILE A 98 -13.55 -15.64 -4.87
C ILE A 98 -12.75 -15.10 -3.68
N TYR A 99 -12.79 -15.77 -2.51
CA TYR A 99 -12.06 -15.29 -1.32
C TYR A 99 -10.55 -15.18 -1.55
N PRO A 100 -9.85 -16.20 -2.10
CA PRO A 100 -8.42 -16.06 -2.40
C PRO A 100 -8.10 -14.92 -3.38
N ILE A 101 -8.98 -14.66 -4.35
CA ILE A 101 -8.80 -13.57 -5.32
C ILE A 101 -8.93 -12.22 -4.62
N LEU A 102 -10.01 -12.00 -3.85
CA LEU A 102 -10.23 -10.76 -3.11
C LEU A 102 -9.10 -10.51 -2.10
N GLU A 103 -8.70 -11.53 -1.35
CA GLU A 103 -7.60 -11.43 -0.39
C GLU A 103 -6.30 -11.01 -1.10
N TRP A 104 -6.00 -11.65 -2.23
CA TRP A 104 -4.83 -11.32 -3.02
C TRP A 104 -4.86 -9.86 -3.53
N ILE A 105 -6.03 -9.37 -3.94
CA ILE A 105 -6.22 -7.98 -4.37
C ILE A 105 -5.96 -7.03 -3.19
N PHE A 106 -6.66 -7.23 -2.07
CA PHE A 106 -6.59 -6.32 -0.92
C PHE A 106 -5.23 -6.29 -0.23
N LYS A 107 -4.42 -7.36 -0.34
CA LYS A 107 -3.02 -7.34 0.13
C LYS A 107 -2.10 -6.42 -0.67
N ASN A 108 -2.42 -6.11 -1.93
CA ASN A 108 -1.51 -5.41 -2.84
C ASN A 108 -2.22 -4.37 -3.72
N VAL A 109 -3.21 -3.67 -3.18
CA VAL A 109 -4.09 -2.75 -3.92
C VAL A 109 -3.30 -1.77 -4.80
N ASP A 110 -2.34 -1.04 -4.23
CA ASP A 110 -1.59 -0.01 -4.97
C ASP A 110 -0.79 -0.58 -6.14
N ALA A 111 -0.12 -1.72 -5.92
CA ALA A 111 0.66 -2.39 -6.96
C ALA A 111 -0.23 -2.94 -8.09
N LEU A 112 -1.46 -3.35 -7.76
CA LEU A 112 -2.43 -3.83 -8.74
C LEU A 112 -3.09 -2.69 -9.51
N LYS A 113 -3.38 -1.57 -8.86
CA LYS A 113 -3.83 -0.33 -9.54
C LYS A 113 -2.77 0.19 -10.49
N GLU A 114 -1.51 0.28 -10.05
CA GLU A 114 -0.41 0.66 -10.93
C GLU A 114 -0.30 -0.30 -12.12
N ARG A 115 -0.44 -1.61 -11.88
CA ARG A 115 -0.43 -2.59 -12.97
C ARG A 115 -1.56 -2.40 -13.97
N ALA A 116 -2.79 -2.20 -13.48
CA ALA A 116 -3.95 -1.95 -14.32
C ALA A 116 -3.75 -0.68 -15.16
N TYR A 117 -3.28 0.41 -14.53
CA TYR A 117 -2.92 1.64 -15.20
C TYR A 117 -1.87 1.44 -16.29
N LEU A 118 -0.74 0.80 -15.95
CA LEU A 118 0.33 0.51 -16.92
C LEU A 118 -0.16 -0.35 -18.07
N ALA A 119 -1.03 -1.32 -17.82
CA ALA A 119 -1.57 -2.19 -18.86
C ALA A 119 -2.40 -1.43 -19.91
N LYS A 120 -3.06 -0.32 -19.55
CA LYS A 120 -3.79 0.54 -20.50
C LYS A 120 -2.88 1.08 -21.60
N TYR A 121 -1.62 1.38 -21.27
CA TYR A 121 -0.66 2.00 -22.19
C TYR A 121 0.40 1.02 -22.71
N LEU A 122 0.63 -0.09 -22.00
CA LEU A 122 1.72 -1.03 -22.28
C LEU A 122 1.27 -2.39 -22.83
N THR A 123 -0.03 -2.60 -23.02
CA THR A 123 -0.53 -3.81 -23.70
C THR A 123 -0.39 -3.65 -25.21
N LYS A 124 0.43 -4.49 -25.83
CA LYS A 124 0.51 -4.55 -27.30
C LYS A 124 -0.75 -5.18 -27.87
N ILE A 125 -1.27 -4.57 -28.93
CA ILE A 125 -2.34 -5.16 -29.73
C ILE A 125 -1.70 -6.22 -30.61
N ASP A 126 -2.12 -7.47 -30.44
CA ASP A 126 -1.68 -8.57 -31.29
C ASP A 126 -2.50 -8.56 -32.59
N VAL A 127 -1.85 -8.19 -33.69
CA VAL A 127 -2.49 -8.16 -35.00
C VAL A 127 -2.11 -9.41 -35.78
N PRO A 128 -3.08 -10.27 -36.15
CA PRO A 128 -2.80 -11.48 -36.91
C PRO A 128 -2.05 -11.17 -38.21
N GLY A 129 -1.10 -12.05 -38.58
CA GLY A 129 -0.20 -11.84 -39.73
C GLY A 129 -0.89 -11.59 -41.08
N ALA A 130 -2.11 -12.10 -41.26
CA ALA A 130 -2.90 -11.86 -42.48
C ALA A 130 -3.29 -10.38 -42.69
N PHE A 131 -3.25 -9.56 -41.63
CA PHE A 131 -3.58 -8.13 -41.66
C PHE A 131 -2.34 -7.25 -41.54
N GLN A 132 -1.13 -7.83 -41.56
CA GLN A 132 0.11 -7.05 -41.47
C GLN A 132 0.50 -6.50 -42.84
N ASP A 133 0.12 -5.25 -43.07
CA ASP A 133 0.60 -4.46 -44.20
C ASP A 133 1.73 -3.50 -43.77
N PRO A 134 2.46 -2.88 -44.72
CA PRO A 134 3.55 -1.97 -44.39
C PRO A 134 3.15 -0.78 -43.53
N GLU A 135 1.94 -0.24 -43.71
CA GLU A 135 1.43 0.91 -42.94
C GLU A 135 1.17 0.53 -41.48
N LEU A 136 0.58 -0.65 -41.24
CA LEU A 136 0.34 -1.18 -39.91
C LEU A 136 1.65 -1.49 -39.18
N ILE A 137 2.66 -2.00 -39.89
CA ILE A 137 3.99 -2.22 -39.32
C ILE A 137 4.61 -0.89 -38.89
N GLU A 138 4.50 0.16 -39.71
CA GLU A 138 4.96 1.50 -39.35
C GLU A 138 4.23 2.03 -38.10
N LEU A 139 2.91 1.90 -38.04
CA LEU A 139 2.12 2.30 -36.87
C LEU A 139 2.50 1.50 -35.61
N SER A 140 2.73 0.19 -35.74
CA SER A 140 3.20 -0.67 -34.65
C SER A 140 4.56 -0.23 -34.10
N ASN A 141 5.46 0.20 -34.99
CA ASN A 141 6.74 0.78 -34.61
C ASN A 141 6.57 2.13 -33.89
N GLN A 142 5.70 3.01 -34.39
CA GLN A 142 5.38 4.28 -33.74
C GLN A 142 4.77 4.07 -32.34
N ILE A 143 3.83 3.14 -32.19
CA ILE A 143 3.27 2.75 -30.89
C ILE A 143 4.38 2.25 -29.97
N SER A 144 5.29 1.43 -30.47
CA SER A 144 6.42 0.93 -29.66
C SER A 144 7.34 2.05 -29.17
N ILE A 145 7.58 3.08 -29.99
CA ILE A 145 8.34 4.29 -29.59
C ILE A 145 7.59 5.05 -28.49
N LEU A 146 6.30 5.33 -28.69
CA LEU A 146 5.46 6.02 -27.70
C LEU A 146 5.36 5.25 -26.37
N MET A 147 5.35 3.92 -26.41
CA MET A 147 5.38 3.08 -25.21
C MET A 147 6.70 3.24 -24.44
N GLU A 148 7.84 3.40 -25.12
CA GLU A 148 9.12 3.66 -24.44
C GLU A 148 9.17 5.09 -23.87
N GLU A 149 8.69 6.08 -24.59
CA GLU A 149 8.54 7.45 -24.08
C GLU A 149 7.65 7.49 -22.83
N PHE A 150 6.52 6.77 -22.84
CA PHE A 150 5.63 6.64 -21.69
C PHE A 150 6.35 6.03 -20.49
N LYS A 151 7.15 4.98 -20.68
CA LYS A 151 7.90 4.34 -19.58
C LYS A 151 8.91 5.30 -18.95
N ASP A 152 9.62 6.08 -19.77
CA ASP A 152 10.58 7.06 -19.28
C ASP A 152 9.87 8.15 -18.44
N VAL A 153 8.80 8.73 -18.98
CA VAL A 153 8.01 9.74 -18.26
C VAL A 153 7.39 9.17 -16.98
N HIS A 154 6.81 7.97 -17.02
CA HIS A 154 6.25 7.33 -15.82
C HIS A 154 7.33 7.08 -14.77
N SER A 155 8.52 6.63 -15.18
CA SER A 155 9.65 6.44 -14.26
C SER A 155 10.04 7.74 -13.57
N GLN A 156 10.14 8.84 -14.31
CA GLN A 156 10.44 10.18 -13.76
C GLN A 156 9.36 10.64 -12.77
N VAL A 157 8.08 10.40 -13.07
CA VAL A 157 6.96 10.73 -12.17
C VAL A 157 7.03 9.90 -10.88
N VAL A 158 7.34 8.60 -10.98
CA VAL A 158 7.50 7.73 -9.80
C VAL A 158 8.66 8.19 -8.92
N GLU A 159 9.79 8.58 -9.51
CA GLU A 159 10.94 9.12 -8.78
C GLU A 159 10.60 10.44 -8.09
N ALA A 160 10.00 11.40 -8.81
CA ALA A 160 9.59 12.67 -8.24
C ALA A 160 8.57 12.52 -7.09
N ARG A 161 7.67 11.53 -7.16
CA ARG A 161 6.72 11.22 -6.08
C ARG A 161 7.43 10.71 -4.82
N LYS A 162 8.46 9.88 -4.96
CA LYS A 162 9.28 9.41 -3.83
C LYS A 162 9.97 10.59 -3.14
N ASP A 163 10.55 11.50 -3.93
CA ASP A 163 11.19 12.69 -3.40
C ASP A 163 10.21 13.60 -2.64
N SER A 164 9.00 13.77 -3.18
CA SER A 164 7.94 14.54 -2.50
C SER A 164 7.54 13.93 -1.15
N LEU A 165 7.39 12.61 -1.07
CA LEU A 165 7.06 11.91 0.18
C LEU A 165 8.18 12.07 1.23
N ILE A 166 9.44 11.96 0.79
CA ILE A 166 10.60 12.20 1.66
C ILE A 166 10.58 13.64 2.19
N MET A 167 10.31 14.62 1.33
CA MET A 167 10.22 16.03 1.73
C MET A 167 9.06 16.31 2.70
N GLU A 168 7.91 15.67 2.54
CA GLU A 168 6.79 15.77 3.47
C GLU A 168 7.12 15.20 4.85
N ASN A 169 7.78 14.04 4.89
CA ASN A 169 8.28 13.44 6.12
C ASN A 169 9.29 14.36 6.83
N ILE A 170 10.25 14.93 6.09
CA ILE A 170 11.23 15.89 6.63
C ILE A 170 10.52 17.14 7.18
N ARG A 171 9.50 17.64 6.48
CA ARG A 171 8.74 18.82 6.94
C ARG A 171 7.97 18.54 8.23
N THR A 172 7.37 17.35 8.34
CA THR A 172 6.64 16.90 9.52
C THR A 172 7.58 16.74 10.71
N ASP A 173 8.75 16.15 10.49
CA ASP A 173 9.81 16.02 11.51
C ASP A 173 10.33 17.39 11.96
N LEU A 174 10.67 18.28 11.02
CA LEU A 174 11.09 19.66 11.33
C LEU A 174 10.05 20.44 12.15
N ASN A 175 8.76 20.24 11.89
CA ASN A 175 7.69 20.84 12.67
C ASN A 175 7.63 20.27 14.09
N SER A 176 7.77 18.94 14.23
CA SER A 176 7.85 18.27 15.54
C SER A 176 9.03 18.79 16.35
N MET A 177 10.23 18.86 15.75
CA MET A 177 11.43 19.41 16.38
C MET A 177 11.26 20.89 16.79
N LYS A 178 10.56 21.70 15.99
CA LYS A 178 10.26 23.10 16.35
C LYS A 178 9.36 23.18 17.58
N ILE A 179 8.33 22.34 17.66
CA ILE A 179 7.42 22.26 18.80
C ILE A 179 8.20 21.84 20.05
N GLU A 180 9.03 20.80 19.95
CA GLU A 180 9.87 20.32 21.06
C GLU A 180 10.85 21.40 21.54
N LYS A 181 11.51 22.11 20.61
CA LYS A 181 12.40 23.22 20.94
C LYS A 181 11.67 24.33 21.69
N GLU A 182 10.46 24.67 21.29
CA GLU A 182 9.66 25.69 21.95
C GLU A 182 9.19 25.23 23.34
N GLN A 183 8.82 23.97 23.50
CA GLN A 183 8.51 23.39 24.81
C GLN A 183 9.72 23.43 25.75
N LEU A 184 10.92 23.10 25.25
CA LEU A 184 12.16 23.15 26.01
C LEU A 184 12.50 24.58 26.43
N ARG A 185 12.37 25.57 25.53
CA ARG A 185 12.55 26.99 25.87
C ARG A 185 11.59 27.44 26.98
N ASN A 186 10.31 27.11 26.85
CA ASN A 186 9.32 27.44 27.88
C ASN A 186 9.62 26.77 29.23
N ARG A 187 10.18 25.55 29.23
CA ARG A 187 10.64 24.89 30.46
C ARG A 187 11.85 25.59 31.06
N ILE A 188 12.83 25.97 30.24
CA ILE A 188 14.02 26.73 30.67
C ILE A 188 13.58 28.06 31.29
N ASP A 189 12.74 28.84 30.60
CA ASP A 189 12.25 30.13 31.11
C ASP A 189 11.53 30.01 32.46
N LYS A 190 10.72 28.95 32.63
CA LYS A 190 10.05 28.67 33.90
C LYS A 190 11.04 28.36 35.02
N ILE A 191 12.09 27.59 34.72
CA ILE A 191 13.15 27.26 35.67
C ILE A 191 13.95 28.52 36.02
N GLU A 192 14.37 29.30 35.03
CA GLU A 192 15.10 30.55 35.25
C GLU A 192 14.30 31.53 36.12
N ARG A 193 12.99 31.69 35.89
CA ARG A 193 12.14 32.53 36.74
C ARG A 193 12.11 32.06 38.19
N LYS A 194 12.01 30.75 38.44
CA LYS A 194 12.08 30.19 39.80
C LYS A 194 13.44 30.42 40.45
N LEU A 195 14.49 30.44 39.63
CA LEU A 195 15.86 30.55 40.07
C LEU A 195 16.27 31.96 40.50
N ARG A 196 15.64 33.00 39.95
CA ARG A 196 15.96 34.42 40.23
C ARG A 196 15.90 34.79 41.71
N ASN A 197 15.07 34.10 42.51
CA ASN A 197 14.87 34.41 43.92
C ASN A 197 15.70 33.52 44.86
N VAL A 198 16.55 32.65 44.34
CA VAL A 198 17.37 31.73 45.14
C VAL A 198 18.69 32.41 45.51
N ALA A 199 18.93 32.59 46.81
CA ALA A 199 20.20 33.12 47.31
C ALA A 199 21.36 32.17 47.00
N ASN A 200 22.54 32.74 46.71
CA ASN A 200 23.77 31.98 46.38
C ASN A 200 23.63 31.02 45.18
N ILE A 201 22.74 31.33 44.24
CA ILE A 201 22.42 30.42 43.14
C ILE A 201 23.64 29.93 42.34
N GLU A 202 24.56 30.82 41.98
CA GLU A 202 25.75 30.46 41.20
C GLU A 202 26.64 29.43 41.90
N ARG A 203 26.67 29.44 43.24
CA ARG A 203 27.39 28.44 44.02
C ARG A 203 26.65 27.10 43.98
N LEU A 204 25.32 27.11 44.12
CA LEU A 204 24.50 25.90 44.06
C LEU A 204 24.57 25.24 42.69
N LEU A 205 24.50 26.02 41.61
CA LEU A 205 24.64 25.51 40.23
C LEU A 205 26.00 24.83 40.00
N ARG A 206 27.09 25.43 40.47
CA ARG A 206 28.43 24.83 40.38
C ARG A 206 28.55 23.52 41.17
N LEU A 207 27.93 23.43 42.34
CA LEU A 207 27.91 22.19 43.12
C LEU A 207 27.06 21.11 42.43
N ALA A 208 25.91 21.48 41.87
CA ALA A 208 25.05 20.59 41.12
C ALA A 208 25.74 20.07 39.83
N GLU A 209 26.46 20.93 39.11
CA GLU A 209 27.25 20.55 37.95
C GLU A 209 28.33 19.54 38.31
N LYS A 210 29.08 19.77 39.39
CA LYS A 210 30.07 18.80 39.90
C LYS A 210 29.42 17.46 40.23
N CYS A 211 28.29 17.47 40.95
CA CYS A 211 27.55 16.26 41.28
C CYS A 211 27.07 15.51 40.04
N ARG A 212 26.57 16.22 39.02
CA ARG A 212 26.16 15.63 37.73
C ARG A 212 27.32 14.93 37.04
N VAL A 213 28.47 15.60 36.92
CA VAL A 213 29.66 15.04 36.26
C VAL A 213 30.18 13.80 36.99
N GLU A 214 30.22 13.81 38.33
CA GLU A 214 30.62 12.63 39.13
C GLU A 214 29.63 11.46 38.93
N ASN A 215 28.33 11.73 38.90
CA ASN A 215 27.31 10.69 38.65
C ASN A 215 27.44 10.10 37.24
N GLU A 216 27.65 10.93 36.20
CA GLU A 216 27.86 10.46 34.83
C GLU A 216 29.10 9.58 34.70
N GLN A 217 30.18 9.90 35.45
CA GLN A 217 31.37 9.06 35.53
C GLN A 217 31.09 7.73 36.23
N LEU A 218 30.34 7.75 37.34
CA LEU A 218 29.93 6.54 38.05
C LEU A 218 29.11 5.61 37.14
N GLU A 219 28.10 6.13 36.45
CA GLU A 219 27.28 5.36 35.50
C GLU A 219 28.12 4.77 34.36
N LYS A 220 29.11 5.52 33.86
CA LYS A 220 30.03 5.01 32.83
C LYS A 220 30.87 3.85 33.37
N ILE A 221 31.38 3.97 34.59
CA ILE A 221 32.14 2.89 35.24
C ILE A 221 31.25 1.66 35.47
N GLU A 222 29.99 1.85 35.87
CA GLU A 222 29.03 0.75 36.04
C GLU A 222 28.73 0.04 34.72
N ARG A 223 28.50 0.79 33.64
CA ARG A 223 28.35 0.23 32.28
C ARG A 223 29.57 -0.60 31.88
N LEU A 224 30.78 -0.07 32.06
CA LEU A 224 32.02 -0.79 31.74
C LEU A 224 32.22 -2.04 32.61
N LYS A 225 31.88 -1.99 33.89
CA LYS A 225 31.92 -3.17 34.78
C LYS A 225 30.93 -4.25 34.34
N LEU A 226 29.74 -3.86 33.89
CA LEU A 226 28.74 -4.79 33.38
C LEU A 226 29.20 -5.44 32.06
N GLU A 227 29.74 -4.65 31.14
CA GLU A 227 30.33 -5.15 29.89
C GLU A 227 31.49 -6.12 30.18
N GLN A 228 32.38 -5.81 31.12
CA GLN A 228 33.47 -6.70 31.49
C GLN A 228 32.98 -8.02 32.09
N LYS A 229 31.94 -8.00 32.92
CA LYS A 229 31.33 -9.22 33.47
C LYS A 229 30.67 -10.08 32.39
N ASN A 230 30.09 -9.47 31.37
CA ASN A 230 29.46 -10.19 30.26
C ASN A 230 30.49 -10.80 29.27
N LEU A 231 31.77 -10.40 29.36
CA LEU A 231 32.87 -10.92 28.54
C LEU A 231 33.62 -12.10 29.19
N VAL A 232 33.36 -12.40 30.47
CA VAL A 232 33.92 -13.55 31.23
C VAL A 232 32.87 -14.63 31.36
#